data_AF-F9WB85-F1
#
_entry.id   AF-F9WB85-F1
#
_cell.length_a   1.000
_cell.length_b   1.000
_cell.length_c   1.000
_cell.angle_alpha   90.00
_cell.angle_beta   90.00
_cell.angle_gamma   90.00
#
_symmetry.space_group_name_H-M   'P 1'
#
loop_
_entity.id
_entity.type
_entity.pdbx_description
1 polymer ?
#
loop_
_entity_poly.entity_id
_entity_poly.type
_entity_poly.pdbx_seq_one_letter_code
_entity_poly.pdbx_strand_id
1 'polypeptide(L)'
;MKREPRTIGKGMLAVVVVVMAMVIGGVVAYPPGSVFNDEEYKALCDVFQASLDLWNASRTSSKKLDNLLEKHLCQALFGKSSGGKVDDFKEILPQEYNDPGYRLYRCGYCDYNTETYPGKSITHDLMCLCTPGKDAEPFYGYYWWIFGYYHKENGFKLCGRLREEMGVDLSHGWYAHKGKHQAKGLENSWKTVTMGCFNGWKNSNKTANQTLEEKVKRLSETLDNFKKKGLKKVNGRYKLGGFDEHNEADGSSEKHIHVRYGTCKYGRRPWWKKLEEVLQGKNPESLLFEHSVNQPAAGQGTGTEDDEEEGGILMEEGKFPSHPGMEEGPTSKTEGAQGVNATQTSGPINSTVIHLNSTRYGTMDGAENYSAQYQMLRSSTSTHPPASWLLCATFLI
;
A
#
# COMPACT_ATOMS: atom_id res chain seq x y z
N MET A 1 -68.50 11.06 0.94
CA MET A 1 -67.29 11.43 1.72
C MET A 1 -66.27 12.05 0.77
N LYS A 2 -66.19 13.38 0.69
CA LYS A 2 -65.17 14.09 -0.11
C LYS A 2 -63.94 14.28 0.77
N ARG A 3 -62.79 13.70 0.40
CA ARG A 3 -61.51 13.97 1.07
C ARG A 3 -61.01 15.34 0.60
N GLU A 4 -60.85 16.27 1.54
CA GLU A 4 -60.17 17.54 1.28
C GLU A 4 -58.68 17.31 1.01
N PRO A 5 -58.09 17.99 0.01
CA PRO A 5 -56.66 17.95 -0.24
C PRO A 5 -55.94 18.71 0.88
N ARG A 6 -55.11 18.00 1.65
CA ARG A 6 -54.20 18.63 2.61
C ARG A 6 -53.22 19.53 1.85
N THR A 7 -53.43 20.83 1.91
CA THR A 7 -52.47 21.85 1.50
C THR A 7 -51.24 21.74 2.40
N ILE A 8 -50.15 21.19 1.86
CA ILE A 8 -48.84 21.23 2.50
C ILE A 8 -48.45 22.71 2.61
N GLY A 9 -48.43 23.24 3.83
CA GLY A 9 -48.11 24.64 4.07
C GLY A 9 -46.72 24.98 3.54
N LYS A 10 -46.60 26.11 2.83
CA LYS A 10 -45.36 26.64 2.24
C LYS A 10 -44.17 26.65 3.22
N GLY A 11 -44.42 26.73 4.52
CA GLY A 11 -43.41 26.67 5.59
C GLY A 11 -42.72 25.31 5.75
N MET A 12 -43.40 24.17 5.53
CA MET A 12 -42.74 22.84 5.60
C MET A 12 -41.77 22.65 4.43
N LEU A 13 -42.07 23.18 3.24
CA LEU A 13 -41.20 23.06 2.09
C LEU A 13 -39.89 23.85 2.30
N ALA A 14 -39.98 25.06 2.87
CA ALA A 14 -38.82 25.89 3.18
C ALA A 14 -37.89 25.24 4.22
N VAL A 15 -38.45 24.63 5.27
CA VAL A 15 -37.65 23.92 6.30
C VAL A 15 -36.93 22.71 5.69
N VAL A 16 -37.58 21.93 4.83
CA VAL A 16 -36.94 20.80 4.13
C VAL A 16 -35.79 21.27 3.24
N VAL A 17 -35.95 22.39 2.51
CA VAL A 17 -34.90 22.94 1.64
C VAL A 17 -33.70 23.47 2.45
N VAL A 18 -33.94 24.14 3.58
CA VAL A 18 -32.85 24.64 4.45
C VAL A 18 -32.11 23.49 5.14
N VAL A 19 -32.81 22.46 5.62
CA VAL A 19 -32.19 21.26 6.18
C VAL A 19 -31.36 20.52 5.12
N MET A 20 -31.87 20.40 3.89
CA MET A 20 -31.12 19.85 2.75
C MET A 20 -29.84 20.66 2.47
N ALA A 21 -29.91 22.00 2.45
CA ALA A 21 -28.75 22.85 2.21
C ALA A 21 -27.70 22.78 3.33
N MET A 22 -28.11 22.63 4.59
CA MET A 22 -27.19 22.51 5.73
C MET A 22 -26.49 21.15 5.83
N VAL A 23 -27.11 20.06 5.33
CA VAL A 23 -26.50 18.72 5.30
C VAL A 23 -25.45 18.57 4.19
N ILE A 24 -25.48 19.42 3.17
CA ILE A 24 -24.53 19.40 2.03
C ILE A 24 -23.17 20.07 2.37
N GLY A 25 -23.06 20.74 3.53
CA GLY A 25 -21.83 21.39 4.00
C GLY A 25 -20.74 20.40 4.41
N GLY A 26 -20.07 19.78 3.44
CA GLY A 26 -18.93 18.90 3.68
C GLY A 26 -18.59 17.91 2.56
N VAL A 27 -19.42 17.79 1.52
CA VAL A 27 -19.09 16.93 0.37
C VAL A 27 -18.21 17.72 -0.59
N VAL A 28 -16.95 17.32 -0.73
CA VAL A 28 -16.08 17.86 -1.79
C VAL A 28 -16.67 17.43 -3.13
N ALA A 29 -17.21 18.39 -3.88
CA ALA A 29 -17.74 18.14 -5.21
C ALA A 29 -16.61 18.20 -6.23
N TYR A 30 -16.26 17.05 -6.81
CA TYR A 30 -15.32 16.98 -7.91
C TYR A 30 -16.04 17.20 -9.26
N PRO A 31 -15.41 17.84 -10.25
CA PRO A 31 -15.98 17.92 -11.58
C PRO A 31 -16.14 16.51 -12.18
N PRO A 32 -17.19 16.27 -13.00
CA PRO A 32 -17.34 15.01 -13.74
C PRO A 32 -16.06 14.66 -14.51
N GLY A 33 -15.67 13.38 -14.50
CA GLY A 33 -14.46 12.93 -15.20
C GLY A 33 -13.14 13.25 -14.50
N SER A 34 -13.16 13.61 -13.22
CA SER A 34 -11.95 13.82 -12.42
C SER A 34 -11.00 12.63 -12.45
N VAL A 35 -9.71 12.90 -12.47
CA VAL A 35 -8.65 11.89 -12.60
C VAL A 35 -7.79 11.89 -11.34
N PHE A 36 -7.69 10.73 -10.70
CA PHE A 36 -6.95 10.53 -9.46
C PHE A 36 -5.66 9.77 -9.76
N ASN A 37 -4.54 10.20 -9.18
CA ASN A 37 -3.23 9.52 -9.20
C ASN A 37 -2.60 9.26 -10.59
N ASP A 38 -3.05 9.92 -11.66
CA ASP A 38 -2.55 9.65 -13.02
C ASP A 38 -1.12 10.14 -13.26
N GLU A 39 -0.77 11.33 -12.76
CA GLU A 39 0.59 11.85 -12.87
C GLU A 39 1.57 11.01 -12.05
N GLU A 40 1.19 10.66 -10.82
CA GLU A 40 1.97 9.82 -9.94
C GLU A 40 2.14 8.41 -10.51
N TYR A 41 1.09 7.84 -11.10
CA TYR A 41 1.14 6.55 -11.79
C TYR A 41 2.11 6.59 -12.97
N LYS A 42 2.02 7.61 -13.84
CA LYS A 42 2.91 7.75 -15.00
C LYS A 42 4.37 7.87 -14.57
N ALA A 43 4.65 8.70 -13.57
CA ALA A 43 6.01 8.88 -13.06
C ALA A 43 6.56 7.59 -12.43
N LEU A 44 5.74 6.84 -11.68
CA LEU A 44 6.14 5.55 -11.12
C LEU A 44 6.35 4.49 -12.21
N CYS A 45 5.48 4.48 -13.21
CA CYS A 45 5.57 3.60 -14.38
C CYS A 45 6.88 3.86 -15.15
N ASP A 46 7.24 5.12 -15.41
CA ASP A 46 8.48 5.48 -16.11
C ASP A 46 9.73 4.95 -15.38
N VAL A 47 9.75 5.02 -14.05
CA VAL A 47 10.84 4.45 -13.23
C VAL A 47 10.84 2.92 -13.31
N PHE A 48 9.66 2.29 -13.28
CA PHE A 48 9.54 0.85 -13.42
C PHE A 48 10.12 0.37 -14.75
N GLN A 49 9.73 1.02 -15.85
CA GLN A 49 10.20 0.66 -17.19
C GLN A 49 11.70 0.92 -17.37
N ALA A 50 12.22 2.04 -16.86
CA ALA A 50 13.66 2.31 -16.87
C ALA A 50 14.46 1.29 -16.05
N SER A 51 13.90 0.83 -14.92
CA SER A 51 14.48 -0.20 -14.07
C SER A 51 14.53 -1.56 -14.80
N LEU A 52 13.44 -1.94 -15.47
CA LEU A 52 13.37 -3.15 -16.30
C LEU A 52 14.36 -3.10 -17.46
N ASP A 53 14.46 -1.95 -18.13
CA ASP A 53 15.43 -1.72 -19.22
C ASP A 53 16.87 -1.94 -18.77
N LEU A 54 17.25 -1.33 -17.64
CA LEU A 54 18.59 -1.47 -17.08
C LEU A 54 18.87 -2.91 -16.67
N TRP A 55 17.92 -3.54 -15.96
CA TRP A 55 18.05 -4.93 -15.53
C TRP A 55 18.26 -5.86 -16.72
N ASN A 56 17.40 -5.79 -17.74
CA ASN A 56 17.46 -6.66 -18.90
C ASN A 56 18.76 -6.46 -19.72
N ALA A 57 19.17 -5.21 -19.92
CA ALA A 57 20.41 -4.90 -20.63
C ALA A 57 21.65 -5.43 -19.88
N SER A 58 21.65 -5.35 -18.54
CA SER A 58 22.78 -5.86 -17.74
C SER A 58 22.96 -7.38 -17.83
N ARG A 59 21.93 -8.13 -18.23
CA ARG A 59 22.00 -9.60 -18.37
C ARG A 59 22.55 -10.04 -19.73
N THR A 60 22.62 -9.13 -20.69
CA THR A 60 23.05 -9.41 -22.06
C THR A 60 24.30 -8.62 -22.47
N SER A 61 24.72 -7.67 -21.64
CA SER A 61 25.93 -6.87 -21.84
C SER A 61 27.20 -7.59 -21.36
N SER A 62 28.36 -7.22 -21.91
CA SER A 62 29.67 -7.59 -21.36
C SER A 62 29.96 -6.92 -20.01
N LYS A 63 29.24 -5.83 -19.69
CA LYS A 63 29.35 -5.12 -18.42
C LYS A 63 28.27 -5.57 -17.45
N LYS A 64 28.64 -5.69 -16.17
CA LYS A 64 27.72 -5.91 -15.05
C LYS A 64 27.46 -4.60 -14.30
N LEU A 65 26.35 -4.57 -13.56
CA LEU A 65 26.08 -3.50 -12.62
C LEU A 65 26.99 -3.63 -11.40
N ASP A 66 27.27 -2.51 -10.74
CA ASP A 66 27.77 -2.51 -9.38
C ASP A 66 26.86 -3.32 -8.45
N ASN A 67 27.46 -4.04 -7.50
CA ASN A 67 26.73 -4.93 -6.58
C ASN A 67 25.65 -4.18 -5.79
N LEU A 68 25.90 -2.92 -5.41
CA LEU A 68 24.94 -2.12 -4.65
C LEU A 68 23.80 -1.62 -5.54
N LEU A 69 24.11 -1.21 -6.77
CA LEU A 69 23.10 -0.86 -7.78
C LEU A 69 22.22 -2.06 -8.11
N GLU A 70 22.83 -3.22 -8.38
CA GLU A 70 22.11 -4.47 -8.67
C GLU A 70 21.19 -4.84 -7.51
N LYS A 71 21.69 -4.85 -6.28
CA LYS A 71 20.92 -5.15 -5.07
C LYS A 71 19.69 -4.25 -4.91
N HIS A 72 19.82 -2.95 -5.13
CA HIS A 72 18.72 -2.00 -4.95
C HIS A 72 17.76 -1.99 -6.14
N LEU A 73 18.25 -2.27 -7.35
CA LEU A 73 17.42 -2.51 -8.53
C LEU A 73 16.56 -3.77 -8.35
N CYS A 74 17.15 -4.85 -7.83
CA CYS A 74 16.46 -6.07 -7.45
C CYS A 74 15.33 -5.81 -6.45
N GLN A 75 15.60 -5.04 -5.39
CA GLN A 75 14.56 -4.67 -4.44
C GLN A 75 13.44 -3.86 -5.12
N ALA A 76 13.80 -2.87 -5.94
CA ALA A 76 12.82 -2.02 -6.61
C ALA A 76 11.90 -2.82 -7.54
N LEU A 77 12.42 -3.79 -8.28
CA LEU A 77 11.66 -4.61 -9.23
C LEU A 77 10.90 -5.75 -8.53
N PHE A 78 11.59 -6.53 -7.70
CA PHE A 78 11.12 -7.82 -7.19
C PHE A 78 10.77 -7.81 -5.70
N GLY A 79 10.99 -6.69 -5.00
CA GLY A 79 10.72 -6.58 -3.57
C GLY A 79 11.71 -7.31 -2.67
N LYS A 80 12.80 -7.85 -3.22
CA LYS A 80 13.86 -8.57 -2.48
C LYS A 80 15.24 -8.29 -3.09
N SER A 81 16.28 -8.29 -2.25
CA SER A 81 17.65 -8.00 -2.67
C SER A 81 18.30 -9.12 -3.48
N SER A 82 17.84 -10.36 -3.33
CA SER A 82 18.37 -11.52 -4.06
C SER A 82 18.00 -11.55 -5.54
N GLY A 83 17.15 -10.63 -6.00
CA GLY A 83 16.75 -10.50 -7.40
C GLY A 83 15.56 -11.37 -7.78
N GLY A 84 15.45 -11.65 -9.07
CA GLY A 84 14.31 -12.34 -9.67
C GLY A 84 14.48 -12.41 -11.19
N LYS A 85 13.53 -13.04 -11.88
CA LYS A 85 13.52 -13.09 -13.34
C LYS A 85 12.42 -12.17 -13.85
N VAL A 86 12.70 -11.49 -14.97
CA VAL A 86 11.68 -10.69 -15.66
C VAL A 86 10.49 -11.56 -16.09
N ASP A 87 10.76 -12.83 -16.42
CA ASP A 87 9.72 -13.82 -16.78
C ASP A 87 8.81 -14.20 -15.60
N ASP A 88 9.16 -13.83 -14.36
CA ASP A 88 8.30 -14.01 -13.20
C ASP A 88 7.16 -12.98 -13.17
N PHE A 89 7.27 -11.89 -13.94
CA PHE A 89 6.15 -10.95 -14.15
C PHE A 89 5.08 -11.59 -15.03
N LYS A 90 4.04 -12.10 -14.39
CA LYS A 90 2.89 -12.75 -15.03
C LYS A 90 1.62 -11.93 -14.82
N GLU A 91 0.64 -12.12 -15.70
CA GLU A 91 -0.71 -11.55 -15.51
C GLU A 91 -1.41 -12.04 -14.25
N ILE A 92 -0.95 -13.14 -13.67
CA ILE A 92 -1.48 -13.72 -12.44
C ILE A 92 -1.07 -12.83 -11.26
N LEU A 93 -2.04 -12.54 -10.39
CA LEU A 93 -1.83 -11.81 -9.16
C LEU A 93 -0.80 -12.54 -8.27
N PRO A 94 0.23 -11.86 -7.75
CA PRO A 94 1.21 -12.48 -6.85
C PRO A 94 0.55 -13.03 -5.58
N GLN A 95 1.08 -14.16 -5.09
CA GLN A 95 0.48 -14.91 -3.98
C GLN A 95 0.31 -14.07 -2.70
N GLU A 96 1.19 -13.10 -2.46
CA GLU A 96 1.13 -12.20 -1.31
C GLU A 96 -0.10 -11.26 -1.28
N TYR A 97 -0.87 -11.22 -2.37
CA TYR A 97 -2.13 -10.47 -2.49
C TYR A 97 -3.37 -11.36 -2.48
N ASN A 98 -3.25 -12.67 -2.32
CA ASN A 98 -4.42 -13.53 -2.14
C ASN A 98 -5.12 -13.26 -0.80
N ASP A 99 -4.35 -12.90 0.22
CA ASP A 99 -4.84 -12.38 1.49
C ASP A 99 -3.91 -11.28 2.01
N PRO A 100 -4.05 -10.05 1.50
CA PRO A 100 -3.13 -8.96 1.86
C PRO A 100 -3.45 -8.37 3.23
N GLY A 101 -4.57 -8.74 3.87
CA GLY A 101 -5.06 -8.12 5.09
C GLY A 101 -5.38 -6.62 4.91
N TYR A 102 -5.14 -5.84 5.97
CA TYR A 102 -5.52 -4.43 6.04
C TYR A 102 -4.63 -3.55 5.16
N ARG A 103 -5.24 -2.83 4.20
CA ARG A 103 -4.54 -1.92 3.31
C ARG A 103 -3.68 -0.89 4.03
N LEU A 104 -4.16 -0.34 5.15
CA LEU A 104 -3.42 0.68 5.89
C LEU A 104 -2.03 0.20 6.32
N TYR A 105 -1.86 -1.08 6.68
CA TYR A 105 -0.54 -1.62 7.07
C TYR A 105 0.36 -1.89 5.86
N ARG A 106 -0.22 -2.17 4.70
CA ARG A 106 0.50 -2.45 3.45
C ARG A 106 0.94 -1.15 2.76
N CYS A 107 0.08 -0.13 2.75
CA CYS A 107 0.27 1.09 1.96
C CYS A 107 0.56 2.34 2.81
N GLY A 108 0.36 2.29 4.12
CA GLY A 108 0.35 3.50 4.97
C GLY A 108 1.21 3.48 6.22
N TYR A 109 1.40 2.29 6.79
CA TYR A 109 2.20 2.06 7.98
C TYR A 109 3.37 1.16 7.64
N CYS A 110 4.41 1.25 8.45
CA CYS A 110 5.53 0.35 8.38
C CYS A 110 5.54 -0.49 9.65
N ASP A 111 4.67 -1.51 9.67
CA ASP A 111 4.64 -2.48 10.77
C ASP A 111 5.78 -3.49 10.56
N TYR A 112 6.63 -3.65 11.59
CA TYR A 112 7.79 -4.53 11.56
C TYR A 112 7.40 -6.01 11.43
N ASN A 113 6.17 -6.38 11.77
CA ASN A 113 5.72 -7.78 11.71
C ASN A 113 5.33 -8.26 10.30
N THR A 114 5.26 -7.37 9.31
CA THR A 114 4.82 -7.73 7.96
C THR A 114 5.97 -7.61 6.96
N GLU A 115 6.15 -8.60 6.09
CA GLU A 115 7.16 -8.51 5.02
C GLU A 115 6.80 -7.48 3.95
N THR A 116 5.58 -6.94 3.97
CA THR A 116 5.03 -6.06 2.94
C THR A 116 4.72 -4.70 3.54
N TYR A 117 5.31 -3.67 2.98
CA TYR A 117 5.34 -2.33 3.52
C TYR A 117 5.42 -1.30 2.38
N PRO A 118 4.98 -0.05 2.62
CA PRO A 118 5.02 0.98 1.59
C PRO A 118 6.47 1.25 1.15
N GLY A 119 6.73 1.16 -0.15
CA GLY A 119 8.08 1.26 -0.71
C GLY A 119 8.88 -0.03 -0.72
N LYS A 120 8.28 -1.20 -0.50
CA LYS A 120 8.95 -2.50 -0.68
C LYS A 120 9.49 -2.68 -2.09
N SER A 121 8.65 -2.42 -3.09
CA SER A 121 8.95 -2.47 -4.53
C SER A 121 8.09 -1.46 -5.28
N ILE A 122 8.45 -1.18 -6.53
CA ILE A 122 7.66 -0.34 -7.45
C ILE A 122 6.29 -0.97 -7.70
N THR A 123 6.25 -2.29 -7.89
CA THR A 123 5.01 -3.04 -8.16
C THR A 123 4.05 -3.02 -6.97
N HIS A 124 4.57 -3.01 -5.75
CA HIS A 124 3.77 -2.82 -4.55
C HIS A 124 3.20 -1.40 -4.45
N ASP A 125 4.02 -0.38 -4.73
CA ASP A 125 3.57 1.00 -4.75
C ASP A 125 2.51 1.25 -5.85
N LEU A 126 2.63 0.61 -7.02
CA LEU A 126 1.61 0.64 -8.08
C LEU A 126 0.27 0.07 -7.60
N MET A 127 0.29 -1.08 -6.92
CA MET A 127 -0.92 -1.67 -6.34
C MET A 127 -1.54 -0.75 -5.28
N CYS A 128 -0.74 -0.18 -4.39
CA CYS A 128 -1.21 0.77 -3.37
C CYS A 128 -1.72 2.09 -3.95
N LEU A 129 -1.22 2.53 -5.10
CA LEU A 129 -1.61 3.78 -5.74
C LEU A 129 -2.88 3.65 -6.58
N CYS A 130 -3.07 2.50 -7.24
CA CYS A 130 -4.04 2.36 -8.33
C CYS A 130 -5.06 1.23 -8.13
N THR A 131 -5.08 0.58 -6.97
CA THR A 131 -6.18 -0.33 -6.62
C THR A 131 -7.35 0.45 -6.03
N PRO A 132 -8.59 0.27 -6.55
CA PRO A 132 -9.78 0.93 -6.03
C PRO A 132 -9.97 0.72 -4.53
N GLY A 133 -10.56 1.72 -3.89
CA GLY A 133 -10.87 1.72 -2.47
C GLY A 133 -12.14 0.94 -2.15
N LYS A 134 -12.69 1.21 -0.97
CA LYS A 134 -14.00 0.74 -0.54
C LYS A 134 -15.06 1.03 -1.59
N ASP A 135 -15.98 0.08 -1.83
CA ASP A 135 -17.09 0.20 -2.78
C ASP A 135 -16.65 0.68 -4.19
N ALA A 136 -15.45 0.25 -4.62
CA ALA A 136 -14.79 0.69 -5.86
C ALA A 136 -14.59 2.21 -6.01
N GLU A 137 -14.33 2.93 -4.92
CA GLU A 137 -13.83 4.31 -4.98
C GLU A 137 -12.60 4.41 -5.91
N PRO A 138 -12.50 5.45 -6.78
CA PRO A 138 -13.32 6.65 -6.82
C PRO A 138 -14.52 6.60 -7.77
N PHE A 139 -14.88 5.42 -8.32
CA PHE A 139 -15.73 5.34 -9.52
C PHE A 139 -17.23 5.64 -9.29
N TYR A 140 -17.68 5.68 -8.04
CA TYR A 140 -19.09 5.88 -7.69
C TYR A 140 -19.29 7.09 -6.81
N GLY A 141 -20.29 7.91 -7.14
CA GLY A 141 -20.79 8.97 -6.26
C GLY A 141 -21.91 8.44 -5.36
N TYR A 142 -21.93 8.89 -4.12
CA TYR A 142 -22.97 8.60 -3.14
C TYR A 142 -24.02 9.71 -3.16
N TYR A 143 -25.23 9.38 -3.61
CA TYR A 143 -26.33 10.32 -3.65
C TYR A 143 -27.36 9.94 -2.60
N TRP A 144 -27.64 10.87 -1.68
CA TRP A 144 -28.74 10.75 -0.73
C TRP A 144 -29.99 11.40 -1.32
N TRP A 145 -31.06 10.62 -1.47
CA TRP A 145 -32.38 11.12 -1.88
C TRP A 145 -33.42 10.78 -0.83
N ILE A 146 -34.59 11.42 -0.87
CA ILE A 146 -35.71 11.19 0.06
C ILE A 146 -36.21 9.73 0.08
N PHE A 147 -35.78 8.89 -0.86
CA PHE A 147 -36.12 7.46 -0.96
C PHE A 147 -34.95 6.52 -0.67
N GLY A 148 -33.80 7.04 -0.22
CA GLY A 148 -32.63 6.25 0.17
C GLY A 148 -31.32 6.68 -0.49
N TYR A 149 -30.26 5.95 -0.16
CA TYR A 149 -28.95 6.09 -0.80
C TYR A 149 -28.91 5.27 -2.09
N TYR A 150 -28.40 5.87 -3.17
CA TYR A 150 -28.06 5.11 -4.37
C TYR A 150 -26.68 5.50 -4.88
N HIS A 151 -26.02 4.52 -5.50
CA HIS A 151 -24.71 4.70 -6.12
C HIS A 151 -24.92 5.01 -7.60
N LYS A 152 -24.20 6.02 -8.10
CA LYS A 152 -24.18 6.32 -9.53
C LYS A 152 -22.73 6.50 -9.96
N GLU A 153 -22.37 5.88 -11.08
CA GLU A 153 -21.07 6.09 -11.68
C GLU A 153 -20.86 7.57 -12.03
N ASN A 154 -19.69 8.10 -11.69
CA ASN A 154 -19.35 9.52 -11.83
C ASN A 154 -18.37 9.80 -12.99
N GLY A 155 -17.94 8.74 -13.70
CA GLY A 155 -16.97 8.82 -14.81
C GLY A 155 -15.55 9.16 -14.35
N PHE A 156 -15.25 9.09 -13.05
CA PHE A 156 -13.91 9.34 -12.54
C PHE A 156 -12.92 8.28 -13.01
N LYS A 157 -11.65 8.63 -12.99
CA LYS A 157 -10.55 7.75 -13.39
C LYS A 157 -9.59 7.57 -12.24
N LEU A 158 -9.09 6.34 -12.07
CA LEU A 158 -7.98 6.03 -11.16
C LEU A 158 -6.77 5.64 -12.00
N CYS A 159 -5.64 6.34 -11.80
CA CYS A 159 -4.42 6.16 -12.58
C CYS A 159 -4.66 6.22 -14.10
N GLY A 160 -5.54 7.15 -14.51
CA GLY A 160 -5.92 7.36 -15.90
C GLY A 160 -6.84 6.29 -16.50
N ARG A 161 -7.36 5.37 -15.70
CA ARG A 161 -8.26 4.28 -16.12
C ARG A 161 -9.68 4.47 -15.63
N LEU A 162 -10.65 4.17 -16.48
CA LEU A 162 -12.07 4.08 -16.17
C LEU A 162 -12.40 2.80 -15.41
N ARG A 163 -13.60 2.76 -14.81
CA ARG A 163 -14.12 1.61 -14.08
C ARG A 163 -14.18 0.35 -14.94
N GLU A 164 -14.65 0.48 -16.18
CA GLU A 164 -14.78 -0.62 -17.14
C GLU A 164 -13.43 -1.19 -17.53
N GLU A 165 -12.43 -0.32 -17.75
CA GLU A 165 -11.06 -0.72 -18.07
C GLU A 165 -10.42 -1.50 -16.92
N MET A 166 -10.77 -1.12 -15.68
CA MET A 166 -10.36 -1.81 -14.46
C MET A 166 -11.23 -3.04 -14.14
N GLY A 167 -12.32 -3.30 -14.87
CA GLY A 167 -13.18 -4.46 -14.64
C GLY A 167 -13.78 -4.55 -13.23
N VAL A 168 -14.04 -3.42 -12.57
CA VAL A 168 -14.54 -3.39 -11.18
C VAL A 168 -16.00 -2.94 -11.06
N ASP A 169 -16.64 -3.32 -9.96
CA ASP A 169 -17.99 -2.92 -9.56
C ASP A 169 -18.01 -2.61 -8.05
N LEU A 170 -19.16 -2.19 -7.52
CA LEU A 170 -19.35 -1.83 -6.11
C LEU A 170 -18.94 -2.92 -5.09
N SER A 171 -18.85 -4.18 -5.50
CA SER A 171 -18.41 -5.26 -4.61
C SER A 171 -16.89 -5.35 -4.49
N HIS A 172 -16.13 -4.68 -5.36
CA HIS A 172 -14.67 -4.71 -5.40
C HIS A 172 -14.06 -3.61 -4.53
N GLY A 173 -12.77 -3.76 -4.24
CA GLY A 173 -12.02 -2.78 -3.47
C GLY A 173 -11.00 -3.39 -2.54
N TRP A 174 -9.98 -2.60 -2.22
CA TRP A 174 -9.00 -2.89 -1.18
C TRP A 174 -8.99 -1.77 -0.15
N TYR A 175 -9.44 -2.08 1.07
CA TYR A 175 -9.57 -1.07 2.12
C TYR A 175 -9.51 -1.65 3.54
N ALA A 176 -9.36 -0.74 4.49
CA ALA A 176 -9.49 -0.97 5.93
C ALA A 176 -10.25 0.22 6.55
N HIS A 177 -11.46 0.01 7.05
CA HIS A 177 -12.29 1.08 7.60
C HIS A 177 -13.11 0.60 8.80
N LYS A 178 -13.00 1.29 9.94
CA LYS A 178 -13.77 1.01 11.18
C LYS A 178 -13.75 -0.47 11.60
N GLY A 179 -12.56 -1.07 11.62
CA GLY A 179 -12.36 -2.48 12.00
C GLY A 179 -12.77 -3.50 10.93
N LYS A 180 -13.32 -3.06 9.79
CA LYS A 180 -13.60 -3.91 8.63
C LYS A 180 -12.51 -3.76 7.59
N HIS A 181 -12.25 -4.80 6.82
CA HIS A 181 -11.34 -4.74 5.68
C HIS A 181 -11.87 -5.63 4.56
N GLN A 182 -11.41 -5.35 3.35
CA GLN A 182 -11.70 -6.16 2.18
C GLN A 182 -10.54 -6.04 1.20
N ALA A 183 -10.30 -7.11 0.44
CA ALA A 183 -9.36 -7.14 -0.67
C ALA A 183 -9.95 -8.00 -1.79
N LYS A 184 -10.79 -7.40 -2.64
CA LYS A 184 -11.49 -8.10 -3.73
C LYS A 184 -11.25 -7.39 -5.06
N GLY A 185 -10.98 -8.15 -6.13
CA GLY A 185 -10.71 -7.59 -7.47
C GLY A 185 -9.29 -7.07 -7.66
N LEU A 186 -8.35 -7.56 -6.86
CA LEU A 186 -6.95 -7.15 -6.95
C LEU A 186 -6.30 -7.61 -8.25
N GLU A 187 -6.73 -8.75 -8.77
CA GLU A 187 -6.31 -9.32 -10.05
C GLU A 187 -6.54 -8.33 -11.21
N ASN A 188 -7.65 -7.60 -11.20
CA ASN A 188 -7.94 -6.63 -12.25
C ASN A 188 -7.04 -5.41 -12.15
N SER A 189 -6.77 -4.95 -10.92
CA SER A 189 -5.83 -3.84 -10.69
C SER A 189 -4.41 -4.24 -11.08
N TRP A 190 -3.96 -5.43 -10.68
CA TRP A 190 -2.66 -5.98 -11.07
C TRP A 190 -2.51 -6.07 -12.58
N LYS A 191 -3.49 -6.65 -13.26
CA LYS A 191 -3.48 -6.82 -14.71
C LYS A 191 -3.49 -5.47 -15.45
N THR A 192 -4.35 -4.56 -15.04
CA THR A 192 -4.56 -3.30 -15.77
C THR A 192 -3.47 -2.27 -15.49
N VAL A 193 -2.98 -2.21 -14.25
CA VAL A 193 -2.04 -1.18 -13.80
C VAL A 193 -0.61 -1.68 -13.92
N THR A 194 -0.26 -2.70 -13.12
CA THR A 194 1.12 -3.19 -13.00
C THR A 194 1.56 -3.87 -14.28
N MET A 195 0.76 -4.82 -14.76
CA MET A 195 1.05 -5.50 -16.01
C MET A 195 0.81 -4.59 -17.23
N GLY A 196 -0.08 -3.60 -17.12
CA GLY A 196 -0.17 -2.52 -18.12
C GLY A 196 1.14 -1.77 -18.29
N CYS A 197 1.80 -1.38 -17.20
CA CYS A 197 3.13 -0.76 -17.24
C CYS A 197 4.19 -1.70 -17.81
N PHE A 198 4.21 -2.95 -17.34
CA PHE A 198 5.16 -3.97 -17.81
C PHE A 198 5.02 -4.24 -19.31
N ASN A 199 3.79 -4.44 -19.79
CA ASN A 199 3.51 -4.67 -21.20
C ASN A 199 3.82 -3.44 -22.06
N GLY A 200 3.61 -2.23 -21.52
CA GLY A 200 4.06 -0.99 -22.14
C GLY A 200 5.58 -0.95 -22.36
N TRP A 201 6.35 -1.48 -21.41
CA TRP A 201 7.81 -1.64 -21.57
C TRP A 201 8.15 -2.73 -22.58
N LYS A 202 7.57 -3.92 -22.43
CA LYS A 202 7.83 -5.08 -23.30
C LYS A 202 7.56 -4.78 -24.77
N ASN A 203 6.56 -3.95 -25.06
CA ASN A 203 6.17 -3.56 -26.42
C ASN A 203 6.86 -2.28 -26.92
N SER A 204 7.72 -1.66 -26.10
CA SER A 204 8.40 -0.40 -26.43
C SER A 204 9.80 -0.65 -26.97
N ASN A 205 10.08 -0.13 -28.17
CA ASN A 205 11.42 -0.13 -28.75
C ASN A 205 12.24 1.13 -28.44
N LYS A 206 11.74 2.04 -27.59
CA LYS A 206 12.31 3.38 -27.37
C LYS A 206 13.79 3.38 -26.96
N THR A 207 14.24 2.31 -26.31
CA THR A 207 15.55 2.23 -25.66
C THR A 207 16.32 0.96 -26.01
N ALA A 208 15.93 0.28 -27.08
CA ALA A 208 16.61 -0.92 -27.55
C ALA A 208 18.08 -0.67 -27.91
N ASN A 209 18.38 0.49 -28.49
CA ASN A 209 19.72 0.86 -28.96
C ASN A 209 20.58 1.57 -27.91
N GLN A 210 20.06 1.79 -26.71
CA GLN A 210 20.79 2.53 -25.67
C GLN A 210 21.89 1.69 -25.05
N THR A 211 23.04 2.32 -24.76
CA THR A 211 24.11 1.67 -24.00
C THR A 211 23.68 1.44 -22.54
N LEU A 212 24.47 0.65 -21.81
CA LEU A 212 24.18 0.39 -20.40
C LEU A 212 24.31 1.68 -19.56
N GLU A 213 25.29 2.53 -19.89
CA GLU A 213 25.50 3.85 -19.30
C GLU A 213 24.30 4.78 -19.53
N GLU A 214 23.77 4.79 -20.75
CA GLU A 214 22.58 5.58 -21.09
C GLU A 214 21.35 5.09 -20.33
N LYS A 215 21.22 3.78 -20.10
CA LYS A 215 20.14 3.21 -19.29
C LYS A 215 20.26 3.55 -17.81
N VAL A 216 21.48 3.56 -17.25
CA VAL A 216 21.73 4.05 -15.87
C VAL A 216 21.35 5.53 -15.76
N LYS A 217 21.76 6.35 -16.74
CA LYS A 217 21.40 7.77 -16.80
C LYS A 217 19.88 7.96 -16.86
N ARG A 218 19.21 7.21 -17.72
CA ARG A 218 17.74 7.26 -17.85
C ARG A 218 17.04 6.86 -16.55
N LEU A 219 17.52 5.83 -15.85
CA LEU A 219 16.97 5.46 -14.53
C LEU A 219 17.13 6.61 -13.52
N SER A 220 18.29 7.28 -13.51
CA SER A 220 18.52 8.44 -12.65
C SER A 220 17.56 9.60 -12.98
N GLU A 221 17.39 9.92 -14.26
CA GLU A 221 16.47 10.97 -14.74
C GLU A 221 15.00 10.67 -14.40
N THR A 222 14.54 9.44 -14.62
CA THR A 222 13.16 9.05 -14.28
C THR A 222 12.94 9.03 -12.78
N LEU A 223 13.92 8.59 -11.98
CA LEU A 223 13.85 8.63 -10.52
C LEU A 223 13.75 10.06 -9.99
N ASP A 224 14.51 10.99 -10.58
CA ASP A 224 14.41 12.42 -10.26
C ASP A 224 13.04 13.00 -10.61
N ASN A 225 12.49 12.63 -11.78
CA ASN A 225 11.15 13.04 -12.18
C ASN A 225 10.08 12.47 -11.23
N PHE A 226 10.21 11.21 -10.82
CA PHE A 226 9.34 10.59 -9.83
C PHE A 226 9.39 11.32 -8.48
N LYS A 227 10.57 11.67 -7.97
CA LYS A 227 10.68 12.44 -6.73
C LYS A 227 10.06 13.83 -6.84
N LYS A 228 10.21 14.49 -7.99
CA LYS A 228 9.69 15.86 -8.23
C LYS A 228 8.18 15.91 -8.43
N LYS A 229 7.62 14.94 -9.17
CA LYS A 229 6.20 14.95 -9.59
C LYS A 229 5.35 13.92 -8.85
N GLY A 230 5.91 12.76 -8.55
CA GLY A 230 5.21 11.66 -7.89
C GLY A 230 5.14 11.85 -6.38
N LEU A 231 6.21 12.35 -5.75
CA LEU A 231 6.29 12.46 -4.31
C LEU A 231 5.87 13.84 -3.79
N LYS A 232 5.05 13.82 -2.74
CA LYS A 232 4.64 14.99 -1.96
C LYS A 232 5.14 14.83 -0.54
N LYS A 233 5.40 15.95 0.15
CA LYS A 233 5.78 15.94 1.58
C LYS A 233 4.64 16.53 2.41
N VAL A 234 3.97 15.68 3.18
CA VAL A 234 2.84 16.06 4.04
C VAL A 234 3.22 15.75 5.49
N ASN A 235 3.20 16.76 6.37
CA ASN A 235 3.62 16.64 7.77
C ASN A 235 4.98 15.96 7.95
N GLY A 236 5.96 16.36 7.14
CA GLY A 236 7.32 15.82 7.21
C GLY A 236 7.51 14.43 6.61
N ARG A 237 6.45 13.75 6.16
CA ARG A 237 6.49 12.40 5.58
C ARG A 237 6.27 12.44 4.07
N TYR A 238 6.94 11.53 3.36
CA TYR A 238 6.74 11.37 1.92
C TYR A 238 5.44 10.61 1.65
N LYS A 239 4.72 11.03 0.62
CA LYS A 239 3.46 10.47 0.15
C LYS A 239 3.49 10.36 -1.38
N LEU A 240 2.91 9.31 -1.94
CA LEU A 240 2.71 9.11 -3.38
C LEU A 240 1.22 9.04 -3.67
N GLY A 241 0.72 9.92 -4.52
CA GLY A 241 -0.71 10.05 -4.84
C GLY A 241 -1.54 10.68 -3.74
N GLY A 242 -2.86 10.69 -3.94
CA GLY A 242 -3.84 11.31 -3.08
C GLY A 242 -3.69 12.83 -2.99
N PHE A 243 -4.44 13.41 -2.05
CA PHE A 243 -4.49 14.86 -1.80
C PHE A 243 -3.41 15.31 -0.82
N ASP A 244 -3.27 16.62 -0.64
CA ASP A 244 -2.28 17.23 0.27
C ASP A 244 -2.62 17.06 1.76
N GLU A 245 -3.73 16.39 2.04
CA GLU A 245 -4.24 16.12 3.38
C GLU A 245 -3.48 14.96 4.05
N HIS A 246 -3.33 15.08 5.37
CA HIS A 246 -2.71 14.06 6.20
C HIS A 246 -3.70 12.95 6.58
N ASN A 247 -4.05 12.13 5.60
CA ASN A 247 -4.98 11.02 5.76
C ASN A 247 -4.26 9.67 5.77
N GLU A 248 -4.96 8.65 6.29
CA GLU A 248 -4.52 7.26 6.26
C GLU A 248 -4.56 6.71 4.83
N ALA A 249 -3.62 5.80 4.52
CA ALA A 249 -3.60 5.10 3.23
C ALA A 249 -4.44 3.81 3.30
N ASP A 250 -5.68 3.95 3.77
CA ASP A 250 -6.55 2.82 4.12
C ASP A 250 -7.58 2.48 3.03
N GLY A 251 -7.64 3.25 1.93
CA GLY A 251 -8.57 3.05 0.83
C GLY A 251 -10.04 3.26 1.19
N SER A 252 -10.38 3.89 2.31
CA SER A 252 -11.78 4.08 2.73
C SER A 252 -12.56 5.14 1.95
N SER A 253 -11.85 5.97 1.18
CA SER A 253 -12.38 7.01 0.28
C SER A 253 -11.35 7.28 -0.83
N GLU A 254 -11.73 8.04 -1.85
CA GLU A 254 -10.84 8.52 -2.91
C GLU A 254 -9.61 9.26 -2.36
N LYS A 255 -9.76 9.92 -1.20
CA LYS A 255 -8.67 10.65 -0.53
C LYS A 255 -7.65 9.76 0.17
N HIS A 256 -7.99 8.49 0.39
CA HIS A 256 -7.22 7.50 1.15
C HIS A 256 -6.56 6.46 0.23
N ILE A 257 -6.64 6.64 -1.09
CA ILE A 257 -5.98 5.82 -2.11
C ILE A 257 -4.63 6.48 -2.46
N HIS A 258 -3.62 6.19 -1.64
CA HIS A 258 -2.25 6.69 -1.81
C HIS A 258 -1.25 5.74 -1.14
N VAL A 259 0.05 6.01 -1.32
CA VAL A 259 1.12 5.39 -0.53
C VAL A 259 1.65 6.40 0.47
N ARG A 260 1.75 6.04 1.74
CA ARG A 260 2.40 6.87 2.75
C ARG A 260 3.68 6.18 3.23
N TYR A 261 4.82 6.79 2.94
CA TYR A 261 6.11 6.26 3.37
C TYR A 261 6.36 6.65 4.83
N GLY A 262 6.11 5.69 5.73
CA GLY A 262 6.38 5.84 7.16
C GLY A 262 7.87 5.87 7.49
N THR A 263 8.19 6.18 8.75
CA THR A 263 9.53 6.00 9.32
C THR A 263 9.75 4.53 9.64
N CYS A 264 10.02 3.75 8.60
CA CYS A 264 10.38 2.34 8.73
C CYS A 264 11.67 2.17 9.53
N LYS A 265 11.62 1.36 10.59
CA LYS A 265 12.81 0.89 11.31
C LYS A 265 13.45 -0.31 10.56
N TYR A 266 14.64 -0.74 10.99
CA TYR A 266 15.26 -2.01 10.58
C TYR A 266 15.49 -2.20 9.06
N GLY A 267 16.06 -1.19 8.38
CA GLY A 267 16.51 -1.37 6.98
C GLY A 267 15.40 -1.39 5.91
N ARG A 268 14.13 -1.25 6.29
CA ARG A 268 12.96 -1.16 5.39
C ARG A 268 12.80 0.22 4.74
N ARG A 269 13.91 0.76 4.24
CA ARG A 269 13.90 2.02 3.51
C ARG A 269 13.21 1.81 2.14
N PRO A 270 12.38 2.76 1.69
CA PRO A 270 11.73 2.68 0.39
C PRO A 270 12.73 2.46 -0.75
N TRP A 271 12.35 1.65 -1.73
CA TRP A 271 13.16 1.31 -2.91
C TRP A 271 13.79 2.55 -3.56
N TRP A 272 13.04 3.65 -3.68
CA TRP A 272 13.47 4.87 -4.34
C TRP A 272 14.58 5.60 -3.59
N LYS A 273 14.59 5.55 -2.25
CA LYS A 273 15.67 6.13 -1.44
C LYS A 273 16.98 5.36 -1.63
N LYS A 274 16.88 4.04 -1.67
CA LYS A 274 18.04 3.16 -1.84
C LYS A 274 18.64 3.30 -3.24
N LEU A 275 17.80 3.40 -4.27
CA LEU A 275 18.27 3.71 -5.62
C LEU A 275 18.89 5.11 -5.71
N GLU A 276 18.26 6.11 -5.10
CA GLU A 276 18.77 7.49 -5.07
C GLU A 276 20.19 7.53 -4.48
N GLU A 277 20.44 6.89 -3.35
CA GLU A 277 21.76 6.88 -2.70
C GLU A 277 22.87 6.29 -3.57
N VAL A 278 22.53 5.33 -4.43
CA VAL A 278 23.52 4.72 -5.33
C VAL A 278 23.73 5.56 -6.58
N LEU A 279 22.68 6.19 -7.10
CA LEU A 279 22.73 6.96 -8.34
C LEU A 279 23.22 8.39 -8.13
N GLN A 280 22.97 8.98 -6.95
CA GLN A 280 23.21 10.38 -6.68
C GLN A 280 24.71 10.72 -6.73
N GLY A 281 25.05 11.68 -7.59
CA GLY A 281 26.41 12.23 -7.69
C GLY A 281 27.44 11.26 -8.28
N LYS A 282 27.03 10.09 -8.76
CA LYS A 282 27.93 9.12 -9.40
C LYS A 282 27.84 9.22 -10.92
N ASN A 283 28.98 9.05 -11.58
CA ASN A 283 28.98 8.90 -13.03
C ASN A 283 28.44 7.49 -13.39
N PRO A 284 27.70 7.33 -14.50
CA PRO A 284 27.19 6.02 -14.91
C PRO A 284 28.27 4.96 -15.06
N GLU A 285 29.47 5.33 -15.52
CA GLU A 285 30.58 4.41 -15.77
C GLU A 285 31.10 3.75 -14.48
N SER A 286 31.17 4.48 -13.36
CA SER A 286 31.58 3.93 -12.05
C SER A 286 30.60 2.92 -11.47
N LEU A 287 29.38 2.87 -12.02
CA LEU A 287 28.34 1.93 -11.64
C LEU A 287 28.34 0.66 -12.49
N LEU A 288 29.30 0.54 -13.42
CA LEU A 288 29.44 -0.58 -14.33
C LEU A 288 30.85 -1.20 -14.21
N PHE A 289 30.92 -2.52 -14.28
CA PHE A 289 32.17 -3.26 -14.27
C PHE A 289 32.25 -4.18 -15.48
N GLU A 290 33.42 -4.29 -16.11
CA GLU A 290 33.66 -5.33 -17.12
C GLU A 290 33.51 -6.72 -16.48
N HIS A 291 32.93 -7.68 -17.21
CA HIS A 291 33.08 -9.07 -16.84
C HIS A 291 34.57 -9.41 -16.90
N SER A 292 35.16 -9.80 -15.76
CA SER A 292 36.51 -10.32 -15.76
C SER A 292 36.52 -11.64 -16.52
N VAL A 293 36.86 -11.58 -17.81
CA VAL A 293 37.06 -12.75 -18.65
C VAL A 293 38.51 -13.21 -18.39
N ASN A 294 38.62 -14.31 -17.64
CA ASN A 294 39.82 -15.12 -17.34
C ASN A 294 40.62 -14.79 -16.07
N GLN A 295 40.51 -15.71 -15.11
CA GLN A 295 41.70 -16.40 -14.61
C GLN A 295 41.48 -17.90 -14.85
N PRO A 296 42.35 -18.61 -15.59
CA PRO A 296 42.25 -20.05 -15.73
C PRO A 296 42.34 -20.70 -14.35
N ALA A 297 41.45 -21.65 -14.07
CA ALA A 297 41.51 -22.49 -12.89
C ALA A 297 42.82 -23.28 -12.89
N ALA A 298 43.80 -22.80 -12.13
CA ALA A 298 44.89 -23.62 -11.64
C ALA A 298 44.52 -24.05 -10.21
N GLY A 299 44.44 -25.35 -10.00
CA GLY A 299 44.48 -25.93 -8.66
C GLY A 299 43.15 -26.36 -8.10
N GLN A 300 42.81 -27.61 -8.40
CA GLN A 300 41.96 -28.49 -7.61
C GLN A 300 42.30 -28.36 -6.11
N GLY A 301 41.35 -27.91 -5.30
CA GLY A 301 41.46 -27.79 -3.85
C GLY A 301 40.11 -28.10 -3.21
N THR A 302 40.08 -29.21 -2.49
CA THR A 302 38.95 -29.87 -1.81
C THR A 302 38.41 -29.10 -0.59
N GLY A 303 37.09 -29.12 -0.37
CA GLY A 303 36.39 -28.75 0.87
C GLY A 303 36.26 -27.23 1.07
N THR A 304 35.14 -26.64 1.46
CA THR A 304 34.12 -27.08 2.43
C THR A 304 32.82 -26.31 2.14
N GLU A 305 31.67 -26.94 2.33
CA GLU A 305 30.37 -26.25 2.42
C GLU A 305 30.32 -25.46 3.72
N ASP A 306 30.31 -24.13 3.62
CA ASP A 306 29.95 -23.25 4.72
C ASP A 306 28.69 -22.47 4.32
N ASP A 307 27.58 -22.82 4.96
CA ASP A 307 26.34 -22.06 5.00
C ASP A 307 26.59 -20.72 5.73
N GLU A 308 26.51 -19.60 5.03
CA GLU A 308 26.48 -18.28 5.67
C GLU A 308 25.07 -17.99 6.19
N GLU A 309 24.90 -18.27 7.48
CA GLU A 309 23.85 -17.76 8.35
C GLU A 309 23.78 -16.23 8.34
N GLU A 310 22.56 -15.73 8.52
CA GLU A 310 22.22 -14.34 8.78
C GLU A 310 23.13 -13.69 9.83
N GLY A 311 23.90 -12.68 9.40
CA GLY A 311 24.59 -11.77 10.30
C GLY A 311 23.59 -10.95 11.12
N GLY A 312 23.23 -11.46 12.29
CA GLY A 312 22.60 -10.73 13.38
C GLY A 312 23.47 -9.54 13.79
N ILE A 313 22.90 -8.35 13.73
CA ILE A 313 23.53 -7.14 14.26
C ILE A 313 23.36 -7.18 15.79
N LEU A 314 24.47 -7.42 16.48
CA LEU A 314 24.69 -7.21 17.91
C LEU A 314 24.14 -5.83 18.33
N MET A 315 23.14 -5.83 19.21
CA MET A 315 22.79 -4.64 19.98
C MET A 315 23.77 -4.51 21.14
N GLU A 316 24.46 -3.38 21.16
CA GLU A 316 25.30 -2.91 22.25
C GLU A 316 24.41 -2.52 23.44
N GLU A 317 24.49 -3.27 24.54
CA GLU A 317 23.79 -2.99 25.79
C GLU A 317 24.39 -1.75 26.48
N GLY A 318 23.69 -0.63 26.35
CA GLY A 318 23.91 0.57 27.16
C GLY A 318 23.26 0.47 28.54
N LYS A 319 24.03 0.00 29.52
CA LYS A 319 24.14 0.44 30.93
C LYS A 319 22.91 1.17 31.54
N PHE A 320 22.14 0.46 32.37
CA PHE A 320 21.27 1.05 33.41
C PHE A 320 21.86 0.80 34.81
N PRO A 321 21.82 1.78 35.74
CA PRO A 321 22.33 1.61 37.10
C PRO A 321 21.32 0.93 38.04
N SER A 322 21.88 0.26 39.04
CA SER A 322 21.31 -0.73 39.94
C SER A 322 20.61 -0.17 41.20
N HIS A 323 19.50 -0.82 41.59
CA HIS A 323 18.98 -1.16 42.95
C HIS A 323 18.63 -0.06 43.98
N PRO A 324 17.92 -0.36 45.11
CA PRO A 324 17.44 -1.64 45.70
C PRO A 324 15.91 -1.63 46.01
N GLY A 325 15.19 -2.63 46.52
CA GLY A 325 15.41 -3.98 47.08
C GLY A 325 14.07 -4.44 47.74
N MET A 326 13.87 -5.73 48.00
CA MET A 326 13.15 -6.28 49.18
C MET A 326 13.08 -7.82 49.15
N GLU A 327 13.58 -8.38 50.26
CA GLU A 327 13.28 -9.66 50.95
C GLU A 327 11.80 -10.13 50.84
N GLU A 328 11.36 -11.39 51.01
CA GLU A 328 11.81 -12.57 51.78
C GLU A 328 11.00 -13.82 51.31
N GLY A 329 11.44 -15.07 51.62
CA GLY A 329 10.83 -16.37 51.22
C GLY A 329 9.56 -16.80 52.01
N PRO A 330 9.30 -18.11 52.33
CA PRO A 330 9.95 -19.38 51.95
C PRO A 330 9.03 -20.59 51.56
N THR A 331 9.61 -21.53 50.79
CA THR A 331 9.72 -23.03 50.89
C THR A 331 8.55 -23.99 51.23
N SER A 332 8.36 -25.05 50.40
CA SER A 332 8.47 -26.51 50.71
C SER A 332 8.00 -27.39 49.53
N LYS A 333 8.85 -28.17 48.84
CA LYS A 333 9.23 -29.61 49.00
C LYS A 333 8.04 -30.60 49.00
N THR A 334 7.99 -31.59 48.08
CA THR A 334 8.32 -33.04 48.27
C THR A 334 8.20 -33.73 46.88
N GLU A 335 9.26 -34.27 46.25
CA GLU A 335 9.85 -35.64 46.30
C GLU A 335 9.03 -36.82 45.71
N GLY A 336 9.73 -37.66 44.92
CA GLY A 336 9.37 -39.04 44.52
C GLY A 336 9.20 -39.22 43.00
N ALA A 337 10.19 -39.49 42.15
CA ALA A 337 11.14 -40.62 42.02
C ALA A 337 10.58 -41.88 41.29
N GLN A 338 11.39 -42.36 40.32
CA GLN A 338 11.40 -43.66 39.60
C GLN A 338 10.32 -43.88 38.52
N GLY A 339 10.60 -44.39 37.31
CA GLY A 339 11.82 -44.88 36.67
C GLY A 339 11.48 -45.81 35.49
N VAL A 340 12.43 -45.90 34.55
CA VAL A 340 12.74 -47.06 33.66
C VAL A 340 12.04 -47.19 32.28
N ASN A 341 12.88 -47.00 31.25
CA ASN A 341 13.05 -47.66 29.94
C ASN A 341 11.85 -48.30 29.20
N ALA A 342 11.68 -47.97 27.91
CA ALA A 342 12.22 -48.77 26.80
C ALA A 342 11.71 -48.28 25.43
N THR A 343 12.61 -48.43 24.45
CA THR A 343 12.58 -48.14 23.01
C THR A 343 11.56 -48.98 22.23
N GLN A 344 10.91 -48.42 21.17
CA GLN A 344 10.94 -48.96 19.79
C GLN A 344 10.09 -48.17 18.77
N THR A 345 10.84 -47.77 17.72
CA THR A 345 10.62 -47.61 16.27
C THR A 345 9.32 -47.97 15.54
N SER A 346 9.25 -47.37 14.33
CA SER A 346 8.42 -47.63 13.12
C SER A 346 7.05 -46.92 13.12
N GLY A 347 6.54 -46.31 12.06
CA GLY A 347 6.92 -46.13 10.65
C GLY A 347 5.73 -45.42 9.94
N PRO A 348 5.87 -44.92 8.71
CA PRO A 348 4.97 -43.91 8.13
C PRO A 348 3.80 -44.52 7.36
N ILE A 349 2.64 -43.83 7.34
CA ILE A 349 1.54 -44.14 6.42
C ILE A 349 1.09 -42.87 5.68
N ASN A 350 1.22 -42.94 4.36
CA ASN A 350 0.63 -42.05 3.35
C ASN A 350 -0.87 -41.85 3.59
N SER A 351 -1.36 -40.62 3.40
CA SER A 351 -2.80 -40.38 3.23
C SER A 351 -3.06 -39.56 1.98
N THR A 352 -3.71 -40.23 1.02
CA THR A 352 -4.38 -39.66 -0.14
C THR A 352 -5.77 -39.19 0.28
N VAL A 353 -6.06 -37.92 -0.02
CA VAL A 353 -7.34 -37.30 -0.44
C VAL A 353 -8.63 -38.08 -0.16
N ILE A 354 -9.57 -37.51 0.62
CA ILE A 354 -11.01 -37.47 0.27
C ILE A 354 -11.65 -36.16 0.77
N HIS A 355 -12.34 -35.51 -0.18
CA HIS A 355 -13.35 -34.46 -0.09
C HIS A 355 -14.40 -34.70 1.01
N LEU A 356 -14.83 -33.65 1.74
CA LEU A 356 -16.21 -33.60 2.25
C LEU A 356 -16.71 -32.15 2.32
N ASN A 357 -17.74 -31.91 1.52
CA ASN A 357 -18.67 -30.80 1.62
C ASN A 357 -19.37 -30.84 2.99
N SER A 358 -19.52 -29.69 3.66
CA SER A 358 -20.60 -29.53 4.63
C SER A 358 -21.08 -28.10 4.69
N THR A 359 -22.24 -27.91 4.08
CA THR A 359 -23.18 -26.80 4.28
C THR A 359 -23.67 -26.83 5.72
N ARG A 360 -23.54 -25.72 6.46
CA ARG A 360 -24.34 -25.53 7.68
C ARG A 360 -24.76 -24.08 7.85
N TYR A 361 -26.07 -23.90 7.72
CA TYR A 361 -26.84 -22.76 8.21
C TYR A 361 -26.71 -22.68 9.74
N GLY A 362 -26.50 -21.46 10.26
CA GLY A 362 -26.53 -21.15 11.69
C GLY A 362 -27.03 -19.73 11.90
N THR A 363 -28.19 -19.64 12.55
CA THR A 363 -29.04 -18.48 12.79
C THR A 363 -28.46 -17.50 13.83
N MET A 364 -28.91 -16.24 13.76
CA MET A 364 -28.67 -15.16 14.71
C MET A 364 -29.20 -15.47 16.12
N ASP A 365 -28.53 -14.98 17.17
CA ASP A 365 -29.06 -13.96 18.10
C ASP A 365 -28.11 -13.63 19.27
N GLY A 366 -28.04 -12.32 19.59
CA GLY A 366 -27.69 -11.65 20.86
C GLY A 366 -26.36 -11.92 21.58
N ALA A 367 -25.78 -11.03 22.39
CA ALA A 367 -26.02 -9.65 22.77
C ALA A 367 -24.81 -9.22 23.65
N GLU A 368 -24.49 -7.91 23.66
CA GLU A 368 -23.72 -7.19 24.71
C GLU A 368 -22.21 -7.56 24.85
N ASN A 369 -21.25 -6.71 25.20
CA ASN A 369 -21.22 -5.47 25.98
C ASN A 369 -19.80 -4.89 25.82
N TYR A 370 -19.57 -3.68 25.30
CA TYR A 370 -18.37 -2.88 25.62
C TYR A 370 -18.64 -1.40 25.35
N SER A 371 -18.92 -0.69 26.43
CA SER A 371 -18.90 0.77 26.53
C SER A 371 -17.46 1.24 26.72
N ALA A 372 -16.99 2.11 25.82
CA ALA A 372 -15.81 2.95 26.05
C ALA A 372 -16.16 4.38 25.64
N GLN A 373 -16.49 5.18 26.65
CA GLN A 373 -16.60 6.63 26.58
C GLN A 373 -15.22 7.23 26.30
N TYR A 374 -15.11 8.03 25.23
CA TYR A 374 -14.02 9.01 25.10
C TYR A 374 -14.61 10.41 25.12
N GLN A 375 -14.37 11.11 26.23
CA GLN A 375 -14.53 12.55 26.34
C GLN A 375 -13.43 13.24 25.54
N MET A 376 -13.80 13.99 24.49
CA MET A 376 -12.90 14.91 23.81
C MET A 376 -13.11 16.32 24.40
N LEU A 377 -12.12 16.78 25.17
CA LEU A 377 -12.03 18.17 25.61
C LEU A 377 -11.82 19.07 24.38
N ARG A 378 -12.82 19.91 24.10
CA ARG A 378 -12.74 21.03 23.15
C ARG A 378 -11.99 22.18 23.81
N SER A 379 -10.78 22.49 23.34
CA SER A 379 -10.17 23.81 23.54
C SER A 379 -10.64 24.74 22.41
N SER A 380 -11.28 25.83 22.81
CA SER A 380 -11.84 26.86 21.92
C SER A 380 -10.93 28.08 21.97
N THR A 381 -10.43 28.51 20.82
CA THR A 381 -9.92 29.88 20.65
C THR A 381 -10.87 30.60 19.71
N SER A 382 -11.58 31.56 20.30
CA SER A 382 -12.50 32.49 19.64
C SER A 382 -11.70 33.50 18.82
N THR A 383 -12.03 33.63 17.54
CA THR A 383 -11.71 34.83 16.75
C THR A 383 -13.03 35.45 16.31
N HIS A 384 -13.37 36.59 16.92
CA HIS A 384 -14.51 37.42 16.52
C HIS A 384 -14.20 38.13 15.19
N PRO A 385 -15.13 38.14 14.22
CA PRO A 385 -15.22 39.22 13.25
C PRO A 385 -16.22 40.29 13.76
N PRO A 386 -15.98 41.58 13.46
CA PRO A 386 -16.80 42.67 13.99
C PRO A 386 -18.18 42.73 13.33
N ALA A 387 -19.15 43.07 14.17
CA ALA A 387 -20.52 43.39 13.81
C ALA A 387 -20.59 44.72 13.05
N SER A 388 -21.20 44.71 11.86
CA SER A 388 -21.83 45.91 11.31
C SER A 388 -22.82 45.59 10.19
N TRP A 389 -24.06 45.99 10.44
CA TRP A 389 -25.03 46.58 9.52
C TRP A 389 -26.14 45.67 8.96
N LEU A 390 -27.28 45.75 9.65
CA LEU A 390 -28.60 46.15 9.12
C LEU A 390 -28.95 45.67 7.69
N LEU A 391 -29.96 44.82 7.58
CA LEU A 391 -31.11 45.08 6.71
C LEU A 391 -32.35 44.37 7.26
N CYS A 392 -33.29 45.17 7.77
CA CYS A 392 -34.68 44.79 7.99
C CYS A 392 -35.34 44.46 6.66
N ALA A 393 -36.03 43.32 6.59
CA ALA A 393 -37.09 43.11 5.63
C ALA A 393 -38.25 42.38 6.33
N THR A 394 -39.21 43.17 6.79
CA THR A 394 -40.57 42.74 7.14
C THR A 394 -41.28 42.27 5.87
N PHE A 395 -41.83 41.06 5.88
CA PHE A 395 -42.88 40.65 4.93
C PHE A 395 -44.16 40.36 5.71
N LEU A 396 -45.11 41.30 5.58
CA LEU A 396 -46.55 41.02 5.64
C LEU A 396 -46.98 40.76 4.19
N ILE A 397 -47.55 39.57 3.94
CA ILE A 397 -48.80 39.26 3.22
C ILE A 397 -49.05 37.76 3.41
#